data_AF-A0A9Q2FE62-F1
#
_entry.id   AF-A0A9Q2FE62-F1
#
_cell.length_a   1.000
_cell.length_b   1.000
_cell.length_c   1.000
_cell.angle_alpha   90.00
_cell.angle_beta   90.00
_cell.angle_gamma   90.00
#
_symmetry.space_group_name_H-M   'P 1'
#
loop_
_entity.id
_entity.type
_entity.pdbx_description
1 polymer ?
#
loop_
_entity_poly.entity_id
_entity_poly.type
_entity_poly.pdbx_seq_one_letter_code
_entity_poly.pdbx_strand_id
1 'polypeptide(L)'
;MSENIQTQTDQSVNTGGQVEQQEKTFTQEQVNGFVAKEVKSAQEKFLRDLGIEDFESAKQGLEQFKAYQESQKSEAEKQSELLNNTTKELEQERTRTKYLEASLSALKQGVNTDSVEDVIALAERLVTDEKDISLAISEVLAKYPHFGTIQEVKKEVTPTITVGGNPNGNGSNPVTDPFQKIIDSYKRK
;
A
#
# COMPACT_ATOMS: atom_id res chain seq x y z
N MET A 1 -73.79 -16.04 -8.39
CA MET A 1 -74.37 -16.93 -9.41
C MET A 1 -73.24 -17.15 -10.40
N SER A 2 -72.37 -18.16 -10.26
CA SER A 2 -72.56 -19.55 -9.79
C SER A 2 -73.47 -20.34 -10.73
N GLU A 3 -73.23 -21.61 -11.12
CA GLU A 3 -72.05 -22.51 -10.99
C GLU A 3 -71.18 -22.48 -12.30
N ASN A 4 -70.00 -23.12 -12.51
CA ASN A 4 -69.22 -24.21 -11.88
C ASN A 4 -69.55 -25.68 -12.31
N ILE A 5 -68.60 -26.61 -12.12
CA ILE A 5 -68.62 -28.07 -12.40
C ILE A 5 -68.49 -28.44 -13.91
N GLN A 6 -67.79 -29.50 -14.37
CA GLN A 6 -66.46 -30.11 -14.11
C GLN A 6 -66.44 -31.57 -14.61
N THR A 7 -65.50 -31.92 -15.52
CA THR A 7 -64.99 -33.29 -15.90
C THR A 7 -63.96 -33.08 -17.03
N GLN A 8 -62.69 -33.57 -17.08
CA GLN A 8 -62.05 -34.86 -16.78
C GLN A 8 -62.67 -36.04 -17.58
N THR A 9 -61.94 -36.92 -18.30
CA THR A 9 -60.51 -37.33 -18.27
C THR A 9 -59.93 -37.72 -19.66
N ASP A 10 -58.60 -37.63 -19.76
CA ASP A 10 -57.60 -38.47 -20.46
C ASP A 10 -57.79 -39.19 -21.82
N GLN A 11 -56.81 -38.91 -22.71
CA GLN A 11 -55.91 -39.82 -23.46
C GLN A 11 -56.45 -41.11 -24.15
N SER A 12 -56.15 -41.28 -25.46
CA SER A 12 -54.94 -42.00 -25.91
C SER A 12 -54.82 -42.19 -27.45
N VAL A 13 -53.63 -41.88 -28.01
CA VAL A 13 -52.83 -42.56 -29.08
C VAL A 13 -53.58 -43.62 -29.94
N ASN A 14 -53.59 -43.66 -31.29
CA ASN A 14 -52.57 -43.42 -32.35
C ASN A 14 -53.26 -43.33 -33.77
N THR A 15 -52.69 -43.22 -34.99
CA THR A 15 -51.32 -43.12 -35.56
C THR A 15 -51.34 -42.40 -36.94
N GLY A 16 -50.26 -41.69 -37.31
CA GLY A 16 -49.66 -41.71 -38.67
C GLY A 16 -50.26 -40.88 -39.83
N GLY A 17 -49.39 -40.16 -40.57
CA GLY A 17 -49.75 -39.55 -41.87
C GLY A 17 -49.03 -38.26 -42.29
N GLN A 18 -47.71 -38.30 -42.47
CA GLN A 18 -46.84 -37.30 -43.15
C GLN A 18 -47.28 -35.81 -43.20
N VAL A 19 -46.58 -34.97 -42.43
CA VAL A 19 -46.31 -33.57 -42.81
C VAL A 19 -44.83 -33.41 -43.09
N GLU A 20 -44.47 -32.92 -44.27
CA GLU A 20 -43.07 -32.65 -44.63
C GLU A 20 -42.58 -31.34 -44.01
N GLN A 21 -42.17 -31.40 -42.73
CA GLN A 21 -41.42 -30.32 -42.11
C GLN A 21 -40.00 -30.25 -42.70
N GLN A 22 -39.83 -29.43 -43.73
CA GLN A 22 -38.51 -28.91 -44.10
C GLN A 22 -38.03 -27.94 -43.00
N GLU A 23 -37.43 -28.50 -41.95
CA GLU A 23 -36.68 -27.72 -40.96
C GLU A 23 -35.54 -26.99 -41.67
N LYS A 24 -35.68 -25.67 -41.82
CA LYS A 24 -34.64 -24.81 -42.39
C LYS A 24 -33.53 -24.61 -41.36
N THR A 25 -32.63 -25.57 -41.30
CA THR A 25 -31.36 -25.47 -40.59
C THR A 25 -30.51 -24.38 -41.24
N PHE A 26 -30.53 -23.17 -40.65
CA PHE A 26 -29.63 -22.08 -41.03
C PHE A 26 -28.18 -22.55 -40.85
N THR A 27 -27.34 -22.36 -41.87
CA THR A 27 -25.92 -22.67 -41.72
C THR A 27 -25.24 -21.62 -40.83
N GLN A 28 -24.11 -21.98 -40.20
CA GLN A 28 -23.45 -21.10 -39.24
C GLN A 28 -23.02 -19.76 -39.89
N GLU A 29 -22.67 -19.76 -41.18
CA GLU A 29 -22.36 -18.56 -41.95
C GLU A 29 -23.57 -17.65 -42.14
N GLN A 30 -24.76 -18.22 -42.34
CA GLN A 30 -26.02 -17.47 -42.45
C GLN A 30 -26.39 -16.81 -41.12
N VAL A 31 -26.24 -17.53 -40.01
CA VAL A 31 -26.44 -16.98 -38.66
C VAL A 31 -25.45 -15.85 -38.39
N ASN A 32 -24.16 -16.07 -38.66
CA ASN A 32 -23.12 -15.06 -38.48
C ASN A 32 -23.37 -13.82 -39.35
N GLY A 33 -23.84 -14.01 -40.60
CA GLY A 33 -24.23 -12.91 -41.49
C GLY A 33 -25.45 -12.13 -41.01
N PHE A 34 -26.43 -12.81 -40.40
CA PHE A 34 -27.60 -12.16 -39.80
C PHE A 34 -27.22 -11.34 -38.56
N VAL A 35 -26.43 -11.92 -37.65
CA VAL A 35 -25.90 -11.23 -36.47
C VAL A 35 -25.04 -10.02 -36.87
N ALA A 36 -24.13 -10.17 -37.84
CA ALA A 36 -23.31 -9.05 -38.32
C ALA A 36 -24.16 -7.91 -38.92
N LYS A 37 -25.25 -8.25 -39.65
CA LYS A 37 -26.18 -7.28 -40.20
C LYS A 37 -26.99 -6.56 -39.11
N GLU A 38 -27.46 -7.28 -38.10
CA GLU A 38 -28.23 -6.72 -37.00
C GLU A 38 -27.36 -5.85 -36.08
N VAL A 39 -26.12 -6.28 -35.78
CA VAL A 39 -25.11 -5.45 -35.08
C VAL A 39 -24.81 -4.17 -35.88
N LYS A 40 -24.62 -4.26 -37.20
CA LYS A 40 -24.40 -3.06 -38.04
C LYS A 40 -25.61 -2.14 -38.02
N SER A 41 -26.84 -2.66 -38.14
CA SER A 41 -28.06 -1.85 -38.08
C SER A 41 -28.33 -1.25 -36.69
N ALA A 42 -27.91 -1.91 -35.61
CA ALA A 42 -27.95 -1.34 -34.27
C ALA A 42 -26.91 -0.22 -34.09
N GLN A 43 -25.70 -0.40 -34.63
CA GLN A 43 -24.65 0.63 -34.63
C GLN A 43 -25.04 1.85 -35.49
N GLU A 44 -25.62 1.64 -36.67
CA GLU A 44 -26.16 2.70 -37.54
C GLU A 44 -27.29 3.50 -36.86
N LYS A 45 -28.20 2.81 -36.15
CA LYS A 45 -29.23 3.48 -35.33
C LYS A 45 -28.61 4.29 -34.20
N PHE A 46 -27.69 3.71 -33.42
CA PHE A 46 -27.05 4.39 -32.31
C PHE A 46 -26.25 5.63 -32.75
N LEU A 47 -25.57 5.57 -33.90
CA LEU A 47 -24.93 6.73 -34.52
C LEU A 47 -25.97 7.80 -34.88
N ARG A 48 -27.09 7.42 -35.53
CA ARG A 48 -28.16 8.34 -35.93
C ARG A 48 -28.88 8.97 -34.74
N ASP A 49 -29.10 8.22 -33.65
CA ASP A 49 -29.67 8.71 -32.39
C ASP A 49 -28.73 9.71 -31.68
N LEU A 50 -27.42 9.56 -31.86
CA LEU A 50 -26.40 10.54 -31.44
C LEU A 50 -26.27 11.74 -32.40
N GLY A 51 -27.09 11.82 -33.45
CA GLY A 51 -27.03 12.87 -34.48
C GLY A 51 -25.88 12.73 -35.47
N ILE A 52 -25.22 11.57 -35.52
CA ILE A 52 -24.05 11.31 -36.36
C ILE A 52 -24.47 10.51 -37.59
N GLU A 53 -24.16 11.03 -38.78
CA GLU A 53 -24.69 10.47 -40.03
C GLU A 53 -23.99 9.19 -40.51
N ASP A 54 -22.69 9.05 -40.22
CA ASP A 54 -21.84 7.90 -40.58
C ASP A 54 -20.66 7.73 -39.61
N PHE A 55 -20.10 6.53 -39.49
CA PHE A 55 -19.01 6.21 -38.55
C PHE A 55 -17.70 6.96 -38.88
N GLU A 56 -17.38 7.19 -40.15
CA GLU A 56 -16.24 8.05 -40.53
C GLU A 56 -16.47 9.51 -40.12
N SER A 57 -17.71 10.02 -40.21
CA SER A 57 -18.05 11.35 -39.69
C SER A 57 -17.99 11.41 -38.16
N ALA A 58 -18.30 10.31 -37.46
CA ALA A 58 -18.13 10.19 -36.01
C ALA A 58 -16.66 10.35 -35.62
N LYS A 59 -15.78 9.63 -36.34
CA LYS A 59 -14.35 9.61 -36.10
C LYS A 59 -13.69 10.95 -36.43
N GLN A 60 -13.97 11.53 -37.59
CA GLN A 60 -13.47 12.85 -37.98
C GLN A 60 -14.02 13.95 -37.06
N GLY A 61 -15.29 13.87 -36.68
CA GLY A 61 -15.89 14.79 -35.70
C GLY A 61 -15.26 14.69 -34.32
N LEU A 62 -14.90 13.47 -33.87
CA LEU A 62 -14.21 13.25 -32.60
C LEU A 62 -12.74 13.67 -32.66
N GLU A 63 -12.04 13.48 -33.78
CA GLU A 63 -10.68 13.99 -34.01
C GLU A 63 -10.67 15.53 -34.06
N GLN A 64 -11.63 16.17 -34.74
CA GLN A 64 -11.77 17.62 -34.75
C GLN A 64 -12.23 18.18 -33.40
N PHE A 65 -13.16 17.53 -32.69
CA PHE A 65 -13.54 17.92 -31.34
C PHE A 65 -12.39 17.75 -30.35
N LYS A 66 -11.58 16.68 -30.50
CA LYS A 66 -10.36 16.52 -29.72
C LYS A 66 -9.36 17.63 -30.04
N ALA A 67 -9.08 17.94 -31.31
CA ALA A 67 -8.19 19.03 -31.70
C ALA A 67 -8.70 20.42 -31.26
N TYR A 68 -10.02 20.64 -31.25
CA TYR A 68 -10.65 21.83 -30.71
C TYR A 68 -10.53 21.90 -29.18
N GLN A 69 -10.72 20.78 -28.47
CA GLN A 69 -10.48 20.72 -27.04
C GLN A 69 -8.99 20.88 -26.70
N GLU A 70 -8.07 20.36 -27.53
CA GLU A 70 -6.62 20.43 -27.38
C GLU A 70 -6.07 21.84 -27.69
N SER A 71 -6.80 22.65 -28.47
CA SER A 71 -6.48 24.07 -28.75
C SER A 71 -7.16 25.04 -27.79
N GLN A 72 -8.36 24.71 -27.28
CA GLN A 72 -9.03 25.45 -26.20
C GLN A 72 -8.39 25.18 -24.83
N LYS A 73 -7.86 23.97 -24.59
CA LYS A 73 -6.91 23.66 -23.50
C LYS A 73 -5.53 24.25 -23.84
N SER A 74 -5.50 25.57 -23.80
CA SER A 74 -4.35 26.41 -24.10
C SER A 74 -3.10 25.92 -23.38
N GLU A 75 -1.92 26.19 -23.96
CA GLU A 75 -0.62 25.86 -23.37
C GLU A 75 -0.48 26.36 -21.92
N ALA A 76 -1.22 27.40 -21.52
CA ALA A 76 -1.30 27.89 -20.15
C ALA A 76 -1.75 26.82 -19.12
N GLU A 77 -2.72 25.96 -19.46
CA GLU A 77 -3.15 24.87 -18.55
C GLU A 77 -2.07 23.79 -18.44
N LYS A 78 -1.50 23.36 -19.57
CA LYS A 78 -0.40 22.38 -19.60
C LYS A 78 0.86 22.90 -18.90
N GLN A 79 1.17 24.19 -19.02
CA GLN A 79 2.23 24.86 -18.27
C GLN A 79 1.89 24.98 -16.78
N SER A 80 0.63 25.24 -16.42
CA SER A 80 0.19 25.29 -15.02
C SER A 80 0.28 23.91 -14.34
N GLU A 81 -0.15 22.85 -15.02
CA GLU A 81 0.01 21.46 -14.55
C GLU A 81 1.48 21.07 -14.43
N LEU A 82 2.33 21.42 -15.41
CA LEU A 82 3.77 21.16 -15.37
C LEU A 82 4.44 21.94 -14.23
N LEU A 83 4.10 23.21 -14.04
CA LEU A 83 4.60 24.04 -12.94
C LEU A 83 4.12 23.52 -11.58
N ASN A 84 2.88 23.05 -11.46
CA ASN A 84 2.38 22.46 -10.22
C ASN A 84 3.12 21.16 -9.88
N ASN A 85 3.24 20.25 -10.85
CA ASN A 85 3.96 18.98 -10.67
C ASN A 85 5.44 19.20 -10.33
N THR A 86 6.15 20.06 -11.07
CA THR A 86 7.57 20.36 -10.80
C THR A 86 7.78 21.12 -9.49
N THR A 87 6.87 22.04 -9.10
CA THR A 87 6.92 22.70 -7.79
C THR A 87 6.74 21.69 -6.66
N LYS A 88 5.78 20.77 -6.81
CA LYS A 88 5.50 19.71 -5.83
C LYS A 88 6.65 18.71 -5.70
N GLU A 89 7.24 18.27 -6.82
CA GLU A 89 8.43 17.42 -6.84
C GLU A 89 9.63 18.10 -6.17
N LEU A 90 9.84 19.40 -6.47
CA LEU A 90 10.88 20.23 -5.87
C LEU A 90 10.64 20.49 -4.37
N GLU A 91 9.38 20.61 -3.93
CA GLU A 91 9.02 20.70 -2.51
C GLU A 91 9.23 19.37 -1.78
N GLN A 92 8.89 18.25 -2.43
CA GLN A 92 9.14 16.89 -1.90
C GLN A 92 10.65 16.61 -1.75
N GLU A 93 11.47 16.89 -2.77
CA GLU A 93 12.92 16.68 -2.68
C GLU A 93 13.62 17.69 -1.75
N ARG A 94 13.11 18.92 -1.61
CA ARG A 94 13.57 19.84 -0.54
C ARG A 94 13.25 19.30 0.86
N THR A 95 12.04 18.78 1.06
CA THR A 95 11.61 18.19 2.34
C THR A 95 12.45 16.94 2.65
N ARG A 96 12.67 16.08 1.66
CA ARG A 96 13.53 14.90 1.75
C ARG A 96 14.99 15.26 2.07
N THR A 97 15.53 16.30 1.42
CA THR A 97 16.90 16.77 1.66
C THR A 97 17.04 17.27 3.10
N LYS A 98 16.13 18.14 3.56
CA LYS A 98 16.09 18.59 4.97
C LYS A 98 16.00 17.41 5.95
N TYR A 99 15.12 16.45 5.69
CA TYR A 99 14.98 15.25 6.52
C TYR A 99 16.26 14.41 6.57
N LEU A 100 16.97 14.26 5.44
CA LEU A 100 18.26 13.56 5.38
C LEU A 100 19.37 14.32 6.10
N GLU A 101 19.43 15.64 5.97
CA GLU A 101 20.38 16.50 6.69
C GLU A 101 20.14 16.48 8.20
N ALA A 102 18.87 16.51 8.62
CA ALA A 102 18.44 16.37 10.00
C ALA A 102 18.76 14.97 10.56
N SER A 103 18.48 13.89 9.79
CA SER A 103 18.82 12.50 10.15
C SER A 103 20.32 12.31 10.32
N LEU A 104 21.12 12.83 9.40
CA LEU A 104 22.58 12.78 9.43
C LEU A 104 23.13 13.56 10.64
N SER A 105 22.51 14.68 10.98
CA SER A 105 22.85 15.48 12.16
C SER A 105 22.46 14.79 13.47
N ALA A 106 21.27 14.16 13.54
CA ALA A 106 20.79 13.36 14.66
C ALA A 106 21.71 12.17 14.95
N LEU A 107 22.04 11.38 13.93
CA LEU A 107 22.97 10.25 14.04
C LEU A 107 24.38 10.71 14.47
N LYS A 108 24.88 11.85 13.97
CA LYS A 108 26.16 12.45 14.42
C LYS A 108 26.13 12.93 15.87
N GLN A 109 24.99 13.41 16.36
CA GLN A 109 24.78 13.76 17.76
C GLN A 109 24.52 12.54 18.65
N GLY A 110 24.52 11.33 18.07
CA GLY A 110 24.35 10.07 18.79
C GLY A 110 22.90 9.74 19.12
N VAL A 111 21.90 10.29 18.42
CA VAL A 111 20.51 9.84 18.53
C VAL A 111 20.41 8.34 18.15
N ASN A 112 19.63 7.57 18.90
CA ASN A 112 19.36 6.16 18.61
C ASN A 112 18.68 6.01 17.24
N THR A 113 19.10 5.04 16.42
CA THR A 113 18.54 4.77 15.08
C THR A 113 17.02 4.67 15.09
N ASP A 114 16.48 4.06 16.14
CA ASP A 114 15.07 3.73 16.28
C ASP A 114 14.23 4.95 16.73
N SER A 115 14.88 6.10 16.99
CA SER A 115 14.25 7.35 17.46
C SER A 115 14.66 8.57 16.63
N VAL A 116 15.36 8.38 15.50
CA VAL A 116 15.79 9.50 14.63
C VAL A 116 14.59 10.30 14.13
N GLU A 117 13.54 9.63 13.66
CA GLU A 117 12.34 10.27 13.09
C GLU A 117 11.57 11.08 14.15
N ASP A 118 11.36 10.52 15.35
CA ASP A 118 10.75 11.21 16.49
C ASP A 118 11.54 12.46 16.91
N VAL A 119 12.87 12.36 16.99
CA VAL A 119 13.74 13.48 17.35
C VAL A 119 13.71 14.58 16.29
N ILE A 120 13.66 14.24 14.99
CA ILE A 120 13.49 15.22 13.91
C ILE A 120 12.12 15.91 14.04
N ALA A 121 11.02 15.16 14.18
CA ALA A 121 9.67 15.72 14.29
C ALA A 121 9.45 16.58 15.56
N LEU A 122 10.26 16.39 16.60
CA LEU A 122 10.34 17.28 17.76
C LEU A 122 11.26 18.49 17.52
N ALA A 123 12.39 18.29 16.85
CA ALA A 123 13.37 19.34 16.57
C ALA A 123 12.87 20.34 15.52
N GLU A 124 12.15 19.90 14.47
CA GLU A 124 11.53 20.78 13.46
C GLU A 124 10.55 21.79 14.07
N ARG A 125 9.89 21.44 15.18
CA ARG A 125 9.02 22.37 15.95
C ARG A 125 9.80 23.37 16.82
N LEU A 126 11.10 23.18 16.98
CA LEU A 126 12.01 24.06 17.73
C LEU A 126 12.95 24.85 16.80
N VAL A 127 12.98 24.53 15.50
CA VAL A 127 13.63 25.33 14.47
C VAL A 127 12.93 26.68 14.34
N THR A 128 13.74 27.73 14.30
CA THR A 128 13.33 29.13 14.11
C THR A 128 14.44 29.84 13.34
N ASP A 129 14.22 31.07 12.87
CA ASP A 129 15.24 31.82 12.12
C ASP A 129 16.56 32.02 12.91
N GLU A 130 16.54 31.88 14.24
CA GLU A 130 17.70 31.92 15.14
C GLU A 130 18.25 30.53 15.54
N LYS A 131 17.49 29.44 15.31
CA LYS A 131 17.84 28.06 15.74
C LYS A 131 17.82 27.08 14.58
N ASP A 132 19.01 26.67 14.15
CA ASP A 132 19.20 25.57 13.22
C ASP A 132 18.73 24.21 13.78
N ILE A 133 18.39 23.27 12.88
CA ILE A 133 17.95 21.91 13.21
C ILE A 133 18.97 21.15 14.07
N SER A 134 20.27 21.38 13.88
CA SER A 134 21.31 20.75 14.68
C SER A 134 21.24 21.19 16.16
N LEU A 135 20.99 22.47 16.43
CA LEU A 135 20.80 23.00 17.78
C LEU A 135 19.48 22.54 18.39
N ALA A 136 18.41 22.45 17.58
CA ALA A 136 17.13 21.93 18.01
C ALA A 136 17.22 20.45 18.44
N ILE A 137 17.94 19.61 17.69
CA ILE A 137 18.22 18.21 18.05
C ILE A 137 18.98 18.12 19.39
N SER A 138 20.00 18.96 19.61
CA SER A 138 20.71 19.04 20.89
C SER A 138 19.78 19.42 22.05
N GLU A 139 18.83 20.34 21.83
CA GLU A 139 17.85 20.74 22.84
C GLU A 139 16.80 19.64 23.12
N VAL A 140 16.43 18.84 22.11
CA VAL A 140 15.59 17.63 22.28
C VAL A 140 16.34 16.58 23.10
N LEU A 141 17.59 16.26 22.77
CA LEU A 141 18.43 15.31 23.53
C LEU A 141 18.64 15.74 24.99
N ALA A 142 18.85 17.03 25.24
CA ALA A 142 19.00 17.56 26.60
C ALA A 142 17.73 17.44 27.46
N LYS A 143 16.54 17.53 26.85
CA LYS A 143 15.24 17.35 27.52
C LYS A 143 14.83 15.88 27.62
N TYR A 144 15.25 15.05 26.66
CA TYR A 144 14.84 13.65 26.51
C TYR A 144 16.06 12.73 26.28
N PRO A 145 16.89 12.48 27.31
CA PRO A 145 18.14 11.71 27.15
C PRO A 145 17.95 10.26 26.68
N HIS A 146 16.73 9.71 26.76
CA HIS A 146 16.39 8.37 26.30
C HIS A 146 16.38 8.22 24.77
N PHE A 147 16.29 9.32 24.01
CA PHE A 147 16.48 9.30 22.56
C PHE A 147 17.96 9.25 22.15
N GLY A 148 18.88 9.56 23.06
CA GLY A 148 20.29 9.32 22.83
C GLY A 148 20.55 7.82 22.73
N THR A 149 21.61 7.46 22.00
CA THR A 149 22.25 6.15 22.10
C THR A 149 22.90 6.07 23.46
N ILE A 150 22.07 5.85 24.47
CA ILE A 150 22.50 5.17 25.69
C ILE A 150 23.11 3.87 25.19
N GLN A 151 24.44 3.81 25.16
CA GLN A 151 25.09 2.52 25.21
C GLN A 151 24.49 1.83 26.42
N GLU A 152 23.68 0.80 26.18
CA GLU A 152 23.34 -0.14 27.23
C GLU A 152 24.67 -0.72 27.69
N VAL A 153 25.20 -0.12 28.76
CA VAL A 153 25.86 -0.89 29.80
C VAL A 153 24.77 -1.84 30.28
N LYS A 154 24.59 -2.93 29.53
CA LYS A 154 24.08 -4.18 30.05
C LYS A 154 25.02 -4.54 31.17
N LYS A 155 24.70 -4.00 32.35
CA LYS A 155 24.73 -4.77 33.57
C LYS A 155 23.84 -5.96 33.29
N GLU A 156 24.43 -6.96 32.62
CA GLU A 156 24.10 -8.33 32.84
C GLU A 156 24.24 -8.50 34.35
N VAL A 157 23.13 -8.33 35.05
CA VAL A 157 23.00 -8.70 36.46
C VAL A 157 23.01 -10.21 36.43
N THR A 158 24.21 -10.77 36.25
CA THR A 158 24.47 -12.20 36.27
C THR A 158 23.84 -12.71 37.55
N PRO A 159 22.79 -13.56 37.45
CA PRO A 159 21.93 -13.82 38.58
C PRO A 159 22.77 -14.52 39.64
N THR A 160 23.14 -13.77 40.67
CA THR A 160 23.96 -14.28 41.75
C THR A 160 23.08 -15.24 42.51
N ILE A 161 23.22 -16.53 42.22
CA ILE A 161 22.52 -17.60 42.93
C ILE A 161 23.07 -17.59 44.35
N THR A 162 22.37 -16.88 45.23
CA THR A 162 22.59 -16.90 46.67
C THR A 162 22.19 -18.28 47.19
N VAL A 163 23.13 -19.23 47.11
CA VAL A 163 23.02 -20.53 47.77
C VAL A 163 22.69 -20.27 49.25
N GLY A 164 21.61 -20.87 49.74
CA GLY A 164 20.97 -20.49 51.00
C GLY A 164 21.93 -20.49 52.20
N GLY A 165 22.34 -19.30 52.62
CA GLY A 165 23.24 -19.06 53.74
C GLY A 165 22.94 -17.70 54.37
N ASN A 166 23.06 -17.60 55.70
CA ASN A 166 22.72 -16.39 56.45
C ASN A 166 23.57 -15.19 55.97
N PRO A 167 22.97 -14.09 55.47
CA PRO A 167 23.72 -12.94 54.94
C PRO A 167 24.43 -12.13 56.02
N ASN A 168 24.14 -12.35 57.31
CA ASN A 168 24.78 -11.64 58.41
C ASN A 168 25.81 -12.53 59.12
N GLY A 169 26.96 -12.72 58.47
CA GLY A 169 28.06 -13.57 58.91
C GLY A 169 29.40 -12.83 58.95
N ASN A 170 29.61 -11.97 59.94
CA ASN A 170 30.92 -11.34 60.21
C ASN A 170 31.93 -12.40 60.70
N GLY A 171 32.56 -13.11 59.76
CA GLY A 171 33.47 -14.21 60.06
C GLY A 171 34.42 -14.51 58.91
N SER A 172 35.67 -14.06 59.06
CA SER A 172 36.76 -14.28 58.12
C SER A 172 37.03 -15.77 57.86
N ASN A 173 36.53 -16.27 56.73
CA ASN A 173 36.85 -17.60 56.21
C ASN A 173 37.23 -17.44 54.72
N PRO A 174 38.38 -17.97 54.26
CA PRO A 174 38.73 -17.89 52.85
C PRO A 174 37.75 -18.70 52.01
N VAL A 175 37.27 -18.11 50.92
CA VAL A 175 36.47 -18.82 49.90
C VAL A 175 37.35 -19.91 49.31
N THR A 176 37.23 -21.11 49.86
CA THR A 176 38.12 -22.22 49.54
C THR A 176 37.52 -22.93 48.34
N ASP A 177 38.00 -22.61 47.14
CA ASP A 177 37.59 -23.25 45.90
C ASP A 177 37.62 -24.79 46.06
N PRO A 178 36.51 -25.50 45.79
CA PRO A 178 36.43 -26.95 46.01
C PRO A 178 37.42 -27.73 45.14
N PHE A 179 37.81 -27.21 43.97
CA PHE A 179 38.79 -27.81 43.07
C PHE A 179 40.24 -27.55 43.52
N GLN A 180 40.51 -26.48 44.27
CA GLN A 180 41.87 -26.19 44.76
C GLN A 180 42.40 -27.31 45.67
N LYS A 181 41.55 -27.87 46.54
CA LYS A 181 41.89 -29.04 47.39
C LYS A 181 42.24 -30.28 46.57
N ILE A 182 41.64 -30.44 45.39
CA ILE A 182 41.93 -31.53 44.45
C ILE A 182 43.28 -31.27 43.77
N ILE A 183 43.49 -30.07 43.24
CA ILE A 183 44.74 -29.66 42.59
C ILE A 183 45.95 -29.84 43.53
N ASP A 184 45.84 -29.43 44.79
CA ASP A 184 46.92 -29.54 45.78
C ASP A 184 47.13 -30.97 46.31
N SER A 185 46.20 -31.89 46.04
CA SER A 185 46.42 -33.33 46.26
C SER A 185 47.35 -33.94 45.20
N TYR A 186 47.25 -33.49 43.94
CA TYR A 186 48.13 -33.95 42.85
C TYR A 186 49.53 -33.34 42.91
N LYS A 187 49.71 -32.17 43.54
CA LYS A 187 51.02 -31.53 43.75
C LYS A 187 51.85 -32.14 44.90
N ARG A 188 51.32 -33.11 45.65
CA ARG A 188 52.04 -33.81 46.72
C ARG A 188 52.44 -35.22 46.30
N LYS A 189 53.40 -35.29 45.37
CA LYS A 189 54.17 -36.48 45.01
C LYS A 189 55.57 -36.11 44.56
#